data_AF-A0A956D4I0-F1
#
_entry.id   AF-A0A956D4I0-F1
#
_cell.length_a   1.000
_cell.length_b   1.000
_cell.length_c   1.000
_cell.angle_alpha   90.00
_cell.angle_beta   90.00
_cell.angle_gamma   90.00
#
_symmetry.space_group_name_H-M   'P 1'
#
loop_
_entity.id
_entity.type
_entity.pdbx_description
1 polymer ?
#
loop_
_entity_poly.entity_id
_entity_poly.type
_entity_poly.pdbx_seq_one_letter_code
_entity_poly.pdbx_strand_id
1 'polypeptide(L)'
;MPRLENLATLIRRRLVLRAMLGSTVTVAVMAGAFAVVLAIAWPWAPKWLPWTVVALGPLVGWWRARRAMPDDEAIVMFVDRRLDAGEAIVTAWEVGDDAPAFLVPTIEAAKRRLDEADPAVLRPSLGVSRAAWLPAALVFFAAAFLAPVPTGHGAGGGTSTQVRIENAEALTRIERLAREERDPARRHELDEIAREARELQRQLAQGMERREAEERLEELRHRLEATRRRQTADEQRARDAALEALAREPEMQRALEERDLESLDRSVERAAARREAADRERARDALRNAAAAARREGDEGLAQSLLQRERLLERRQEQAALARELAEALPELEGQRVSRALDRLARDGDGNQLTREMVDAMRD
;
A
#
# COMPACT_ATOMS: atom_id res chain seq x y z
N MET A 1 -37.56 23.78 11.97
CA MET A 1 -37.09 25.09 12.52
C MET A 1 -36.14 25.74 11.49
N PRO A 2 -36.60 26.70 10.68
CA PRO A 2 -35.86 27.14 9.49
C PRO A 2 -34.50 27.81 9.79
N ARG A 3 -34.34 28.47 10.93
CA ARG A 3 -33.04 29.05 11.34
C ARG A 3 -32.00 27.99 11.69
N LEU A 4 -32.40 26.87 12.28
CA LEU A 4 -31.51 25.78 12.66
C LEU A 4 -30.99 25.04 11.43
N GLU A 5 -31.83 24.81 10.42
CA GLU A 5 -31.46 24.21 9.13
C GLU A 5 -30.46 25.08 8.35
N ASN A 6 -30.67 26.41 8.36
CA ASN A 6 -29.75 27.38 7.75
C ASN A 6 -28.39 27.43 8.49
N LEU A 7 -28.40 27.35 9.82
CA LEU A 7 -27.17 27.28 10.63
C LEU A 7 -26.43 25.97 10.39
N ALA A 8 -27.13 24.84 10.33
CA ALA A 8 -26.56 23.53 10.06
C ALA A 8 -25.86 23.50 8.69
N THR A 9 -26.48 24.06 7.64
CA THR A 9 -25.84 24.15 6.31
C THR A 9 -24.61 25.06 6.30
N LEU A 10 -24.62 26.18 7.04
CA LEU A 10 -23.45 27.06 7.19
C LEU A 10 -22.29 26.39 7.93
N ILE A 11 -22.59 25.66 9.01
CA ILE A 11 -21.60 24.90 9.79
C ILE A 11 -21.02 23.77 8.92
N ARG A 12 -21.86 23.00 8.22
CA ARG A 12 -21.46 21.96 7.27
C ARG A 12 -20.51 22.50 6.21
N ARG A 13 -20.85 23.61 5.54
CA ARG A 13 -19.99 24.25 4.53
C ARG A 13 -18.63 24.67 5.10
N ARG A 14 -18.58 25.23 6.31
CA ARG A 14 -17.31 25.62 6.95
C ARG A 14 -16.47 24.44 7.40
N LEU A 15 -17.08 23.35 7.88
CA LEU A 15 -16.34 22.14 8.23
C LEU A 15 -15.71 21.50 6.99
N VAL A 16 -16.43 21.47 5.87
CA VAL A 16 -15.88 21.05 4.57
C VAL A 16 -14.73 21.95 4.14
N LEU A 17 -14.91 23.27 4.23
CA LEU A 17 -13.86 24.23 3.87
C LEU A 17 -12.59 24.05 4.74
N ARG A 18 -12.78 23.82 6.04
CA ARG A 18 -11.68 23.57 6.99
C ARG A 18 -10.95 22.26 6.68
N ALA A 19 -11.68 21.20 6.35
CA ALA A 19 -11.11 19.92 5.97
C ALA A 19 -10.35 20.00 4.64
N MET A 20 -10.91 20.71 3.65
CA MET A 20 -10.25 21.02 2.38
C MET A 20 -8.95 21.80 2.59
N LEU A 21 -8.98 22.90 3.35
CA LEU A 21 -7.80 23.70 3.67
C LEU A 21 -6.74 22.92 4.47
N GLY A 22 -7.19 22.05 5.38
CA GLY A 22 -6.27 21.21 6.15
C GLY A 22 -5.56 20.18 5.28
N SER A 23 -6.29 19.49 4.40
CA SER A 23 -5.72 18.46 3.52
C SER A 23 -4.87 19.06 2.40
N THR A 24 -5.24 20.23 1.85
CA THR A 24 -4.42 20.90 0.84
C THR A 24 -3.05 21.26 1.38
N VAL A 25 -2.97 21.75 2.62
CA VAL A 25 -1.67 22.03 3.26
C VAL A 25 -0.86 20.75 3.43
N THR A 26 -1.45 19.67 3.96
CA THR A 26 -0.74 18.39 4.13
C THR A 26 -0.28 17.80 2.80
N VAL A 27 -1.16 17.80 1.78
CA VAL A 27 -0.85 17.27 0.44
C VAL A 27 0.18 18.15 -0.24
N ALA A 28 0.14 19.48 -0.10
CA ALA A 28 1.15 20.38 -0.64
C ALA A 28 2.52 20.15 0.00
N VAL A 29 2.59 19.94 1.32
CA VAL A 29 3.85 19.61 2.01
C VAL A 29 4.39 18.27 1.52
N MET A 30 3.55 17.22 1.46
CA MET A 30 3.96 15.90 0.99
C MET A 30 4.37 15.92 -0.49
N ALA A 31 3.64 16.63 -1.33
CA ALA A 31 3.95 16.78 -2.75
C ALA A 31 5.25 17.59 -2.95
N GLY A 32 5.48 18.62 -2.13
CA GLY A 32 6.74 19.38 -2.12
C GLY A 32 7.93 18.51 -1.70
N ALA A 33 7.79 17.74 -0.61
CA ALA A 33 8.78 16.76 -0.16
C ALA A 33 9.11 15.74 -1.25
N PHE A 34 8.07 15.17 -1.86
CA PHE A 34 8.20 14.20 -2.93
C PHE A 34 8.82 14.81 -4.20
N ALA A 35 8.46 16.05 -4.55
CA ALA A 35 9.04 16.76 -5.69
C ALA A 35 10.54 16.99 -5.52
N VAL A 36 11.01 17.29 -4.31
CA VAL A 36 12.45 17.43 -4.02
C VAL A 36 13.17 16.09 -4.17
N VAL A 37 12.61 15.01 -3.61
CA VAL A 37 13.18 13.66 -3.77
C VAL A 37 13.19 13.23 -5.24
N LEU A 38 12.11 13.51 -5.98
CA LEU A 38 12.00 13.21 -7.40
C LEU A 38 12.96 14.06 -8.24
N ALA A 39 13.18 15.32 -7.89
CA ALA A 39 14.16 16.18 -8.57
C ALA A 39 15.60 15.68 -8.37
N ILE A 40 15.91 15.11 -7.19
CA ILE A 40 17.22 14.52 -6.89
C ILE A 40 17.39 13.17 -7.60
N ALA A 41 16.38 12.29 -7.53
CA ALA A 41 16.46 10.93 -8.08
C ALA A 41 16.22 10.88 -9.60
N TRP A 42 15.44 11.81 -10.15
CA TRP A 42 14.99 11.82 -11.53
C TRP A 42 14.94 13.26 -12.09
N PRO A 43 16.10 13.91 -12.32
CA PRO A 43 16.17 15.32 -12.71
C PRO A 43 15.55 15.67 -14.08
N TRP A 44 15.29 14.66 -14.89
CA TRP A 44 14.69 14.71 -16.22
C TRP A 44 13.17 14.45 -16.21
N ALA A 45 12.58 14.24 -15.03
CA ALA A 45 11.14 14.07 -14.88
C ALA A 45 10.39 15.36 -15.25
N PRO A 46 9.20 15.26 -15.87
CA PRO A 46 8.43 16.42 -16.24
C PRO A 46 8.01 17.23 -15.00
N LYS A 47 8.33 18.53 -14.98
CA LYS A 47 8.02 19.42 -13.85
C LYS A 47 6.53 19.63 -13.59
N TRP A 48 5.65 19.18 -14.49
CA TRP A 48 4.20 19.24 -14.31
C TRP A 48 3.64 18.15 -13.38
N LEU A 49 4.37 17.05 -13.16
CA LEU A 49 3.94 15.95 -12.29
C LEU A 49 3.57 16.41 -10.86
N PRO A 50 4.41 17.19 -10.14
CA PRO A 50 4.06 17.64 -8.80
C PRO A 50 2.82 18.56 -8.76
N TRP A 51 2.55 19.32 -9.84
CA TRP A 51 1.32 20.13 -9.92
C TRP A 51 0.05 19.28 -9.93
N THR A 52 0.09 18.09 -10.56
CA THR A 52 -1.07 17.18 -10.55
C THR A 52 -1.35 16.64 -9.15
N VAL A 53 -0.31 16.32 -8.38
CA VAL A 53 -0.45 15.84 -7.00
C VAL A 53 -0.98 16.94 -6.08
N VAL A 54 -0.53 18.18 -6.24
CA VAL A 54 -1.07 19.33 -5.49
C VAL A 54 -2.54 19.59 -5.85
N ALA A 55 -2.91 19.47 -7.12
CA ALA A 55 -4.29 19.60 -7.59
C ALA A 55 -5.23 18.51 -7.04
N LEU A 56 -4.70 17.36 -6.60
CA LEU A 56 -5.46 16.31 -5.92
C LEU A 56 -5.77 16.65 -4.45
N GLY A 57 -5.04 17.57 -3.82
CA GLY A 57 -5.22 17.92 -2.40
C GLY A 57 -6.63 18.40 -2.00
N PRO A 58 -7.26 19.32 -2.77
CA PRO A 58 -8.64 19.74 -2.52
C PRO A 58 -9.66 18.60 -2.69
N LEU A 59 -9.42 17.70 -3.66
CA LEU A 59 -10.31 16.57 -3.95
C LEU A 59 -10.30 15.53 -2.81
N VAL A 60 -9.11 15.18 -2.33
CA VAL A 60 -8.94 14.29 -1.16
C VAL A 60 -9.55 14.92 0.10
N GLY A 61 -9.38 16.24 0.28
CA GLY A 61 -9.99 17.00 1.36
C GLY A 61 -11.50 16.98 1.35
N TRP A 62 -12.09 17.25 0.18
CA TRP A 62 -13.52 17.20 -0.03
C TRP A 62 -14.09 15.81 0.24
N TRP A 63 -13.45 14.77 -0.29
CA TRP A 63 -13.89 13.39 -0.10
C TRP A 63 -13.83 12.96 1.37
N ARG A 64 -12.72 13.28 2.06
CA ARG A 64 -12.58 13.00 3.50
C ARG A 64 -13.60 13.78 4.33
N ALA A 65 -13.84 15.05 3.99
CA ALA A 65 -14.86 15.87 4.65
C ALA A 65 -16.27 15.29 4.48
N ARG A 66 -16.55 14.74 3.31
CA ARG A 66 -17.84 14.12 3.01
C ARG A 66 -18.05 12.80 3.76
N ARG A 67 -16.97 12.03 3.98
CA ARG A 67 -17.01 10.78 4.76
C ARG A 67 -17.03 11.00 6.28
N ALA A 68 -16.39 12.05 6.77
CA ALA A 68 -16.33 12.39 8.19
C ALA A 68 -17.36 13.49 8.57
N MET A 69 -18.41 13.64 7.78
CA MET A 69 -19.40 14.68 7.97
C MET A 69 -20.25 14.34 9.20
N PRO A 70 -20.37 15.24 10.20
CA PRO A 70 -21.21 14.97 11.37
C PRO A 70 -22.68 14.82 10.96
N ASP A 71 -23.37 13.89 11.61
CA ASP A 71 -24.83 13.75 11.48
C ASP A 71 -25.55 14.97 12.06
N ASP A 72 -26.81 15.17 11.66
CA ASP A 72 -27.59 16.35 12.08
C ASP A 72 -27.71 16.46 13.60
N GLU A 73 -27.88 15.33 14.28
CA GLU A 73 -27.90 15.23 15.74
C GLU A 73 -26.62 15.78 16.39
N ALA A 74 -25.45 15.46 15.82
CA ALA A 74 -24.16 15.96 16.31
C ALA A 74 -24.00 17.48 16.13
N ILE A 75 -24.58 18.03 15.06
CA ILE A 75 -24.60 19.49 14.81
C ILE A 75 -25.53 20.17 15.80
N VAL A 76 -26.70 19.59 16.08
CA VAL A 76 -27.67 20.10 17.05
C VAL A 76 -27.07 20.11 18.46
N MET A 77 -26.44 19.00 18.88
CA MET A 77 -25.70 18.93 20.15
C MET A 77 -24.57 19.96 20.24
N PHE A 78 -23.86 20.20 19.13
CA PHE A 78 -22.81 21.22 19.10
C PHE A 78 -23.38 22.63 19.30
N VAL A 79 -24.49 22.96 18.64
CA VAL A 79 -25.16 24.27 18.77
C VAL A 79 -25.71 24.45 20.18
N ASP A 80 -26.34 23.41 20.75
CA ASP A 80 -26.87 23.43 22.12
C ASP A 80 -25.77 23.72 23.15
N ARG A 81 -24.67 22.98 23.07
CA ARG A 81 -23.50 23.16 23.95
C ARG A 81 -22.83 24.52 23.76
N ARG A 82 -22.84 25.08 22.54
CA ARG A 82 -22.21 26.38 22.24
C ARG A 82 -23.04 27.56 22.76
N LEU A 83 -24.36 27.40 22.80
CA LEU A 83 -25.31 28.41 23.31
C LEU A 83 -25.68 28.21 24.77
N ASP A 84 -25.07 27.21 25.42
CA ASP A 84 -25.35 26.82 26.80
C ASP A 84 -26.86 26.64 27.04
N ALA A 85 -27.54 26.01 26.07
CA ALA A 85 -29.00 25.95 26.01
C ALA A 85 -29.59 24.83 26.90
N GLY A 86 -28.75 24.09 27.63
CA GLY A 86 -29.19 23.08 28.59
C GLY A 86 -30.08 22.00 27.96
N GLU A 87 -29.72 21.51 26.77
CA GLU A 87 -30.42 20.49 25.99
C GLU A 87 -31.77 20.94 25.41
N ALA A 88 -32.17 22.21 25.58
CA ALA A 88 -33.43 22.72 25.04
C ALA A 88 -33.48 22.66 23.51
N ILE A 89 -32.35 22.84 22.82
CA ILE A 89 -32.28 22.83 21.35
C ILE A 89 -32.28 21.39 20.83
N VAL A 90 -31.65 20.46 21.54
CA VAL A 90 -31.70 19.01 21.23
C VAL A 90 -33.12 18.48 21.41
N THR A 91 -33.73 18.76 22.56
CA THR A 91 -35.11 18.36 22.86
C THR A 91 -36.10 18.90 21.83
N ALA A 92 -35.95 20.17 21.44
CA ALA A 92 -36.81 20.78 20.44
C ALA A 92 -36.61 20.20 19.02
N TRP A 93 -35.44 19.61 18.73
CA TRP A 93 -35.16 18.96 17.46
C TRP A 93 -35.71 17.53 17.40
N GLU A 94 -35.54 16.74 18.47
CA GLU A 94 -36.02 15.36 18.54
C GLU A 94 -37.55 15.28 18.49
N VAL A 95 -38.22 16.24 19.12
CA VAL A 95 -39.67 16.26 19.27
C VAL A 95 -40.38 16.80 18.02
N GLY A 96 -39.69 17.62 17.22
CA GLY A 96 -40.22 18.14 15.96
C GLY A 96 -41.49 19.00 16.14
N ASP A 97 -42.35 19.01 15.11
CA ASP A 97 -43.57 19.82 15.11
C ASP A 97 -44.72 19.21 15.93
N ASP A 98 -44.63 17.92 16.29
CA ASP A 98 -45.64 17.17 17.06
C ASP A 98 -45.39 17.19 18.57
N ALA A 99 -45.01 18.35 19.09
CA ALA A 99 -44.58 18.47 20.47
C ALA A 99 -45.71 18.33 21.50
N PRO A 100 -45.54 17.50 22.55
CA PRO A 100 -46.44 17.48 23.70
C PRO A 100 -46.56 18.86 24.34
N ALA A 101 -47.77 19.21 24.80
CA ALA A 101 -48.06 20.54 25.36
C ALA A 101 -47.13 20.96 26.51
N PHE A 102 -46.59 20.01 27.28
CA PHE A 102 -45.66 20.28 28.38
C PHE A 102 -44.24 20.68 27.93
N LEU A 103 -43.87 20.42 26.67
CA LEU A 103 -42.55 20.77 26.10
C LEU A 103 -42.56 22.11 25.35
N VAL A 104 -43.74 22.72 25.16
CA VAL A 104 -43.88 24.02 24.48
C VAL A 104 -43.00 25.11 25.10
N PRO A 105 -42.89 25.27 26.44
CA PRO A 105 -42.02 26.28 27.03
C PRO A 105 -40.53 26.05 26.71
N THR A 106 -40.11 24.78 26.67
CA THR A 106 -38.73 24.39 26.33
C THR A 106 -38.42 24.71 24.86
N ILE A 107 -39.37 24.46 23.96
CA ILE A 107 -39.25 24.77 22.53
C ILE A 107 -39.19 26.29 22.29
N GLU A 108 -40.00 27.08 23.01
CA GLU A 108 -39.95 28.53 22.93
C GLU A 108 -38.63 29.11 23.48
N ALA A 109 -38.13 28.56 24.59
CA ALA A 109 -36.82 28.92 25.13
C ALA A 109 -35.69 28.61 24.13
N ALA A 110 -35.74 27.45 23.47
CA ALA A 110 -34.81 27.06 22.42
C ALA A 110 -34.85 28.02 21.21
N LYS A 111 -36.06 28.39 20.75
CA LYS A 111 -36.24 29.36 19.65
C LYS A 111 -35.67 30.73 20.02
N ARG A 112 -35.98 31.24 21.21
CA ARG A 112 -35.46 32.53 21.68
C ARG A 112 -33.94 32.55 21.76
N ARG A 113 -33.32 31.50 22.31
CA ARG A 113 -31.85 31.34 22.36
C ARG A 113 -31.24 31.27 20.96
N LEU A 114 -31.89 30.59 20.00
CA LEU A 114 -31.46 30.58 18.60
C LEU A 114 -31.60 31.96 17.94
N ASP A 115 -32.63 32.72 18.32
CA ASP A 115 -32.93 34.00 17.71
C ASP A 115 -32.01 35.13 18.19
N GLU A 116 -31.57 35.05 19.45
CA GLU A 116 -30.64 35.95 20.10
C GLU A 116 -29.16 35.61 19.80
N ALA A 117 -28.89 34.42 19.26
CA ALA A 117 -27.53 33.96 18.99
C ALA A 117 -26.86 34.72 17.84
N ASP A 118 -25.65 35.24 18.09
CA ASP A 118 -24.79 35.80 17.05
C ASP A 118 -24.21 34.67 16.16
N PRO A 119 -24.45 34.69 14.83
CA PRO A 119 -23.86 33.74 13.90
C PRO A 119 -22.33 33.67 13.93
N ALA A 120 -21.65 34.71 14.43
CA ALA A 120 -20.20 34.73 14.60
C ALA A 120 -19.70 33.73 15.66
N VAL A 121 -20.44 33.57 16.77
CA VAL A 121 -20.07 32.73 17.92
C VAL A 121 -20.28 31.23 17.64
N LEU A 122 -21.27 30.94 16.80
CA LEU A 122 -21.65 29.59 16.35
C LEU A 122 -20.72 29.02 15.28
N ARG A 123 -19.82 29.83 14.71
CA ARG A 123 -18.91 29.39 13.66
C ARG A 123 -17.72 28.62 14.25
N PRO A 124 -17.42 27.40 13.76
CA PRO A 124 -16.20 26.69 14.17
C PRO A 124 -14.97 27.48 13.73
N SER A 125 -14.00 27.65 14.63
CA SER A 125 -12.75 28.36 14.33
C SER A 125 -11.93 27.60 13.30
N LEU A 126 -11.34 28.33 12.34
CA LEU A 126 -10.34 27.79 11.43
C LEU A 126 -9.02 27.75 12.21
N GLY A 127 -8.70 26.60 12.79
CA GLY A 127 -7.56 26.45 13.69
C GLY A 127 -6.26 26.99 13.07
N VAL A 128 -5.75 28.08 13.63
CA VAL A 128 -4.57 28.83 13.17
C VAL A 128 -3.28 27.99 13.27
N SER A 129 -3.29 26.94 14.09
CA SER A 129 -2.13 26.07 14.33
C SER A 129 -1.60 25.32 13.09
N ARG A 130 -2.47 25.03 12.10
CA ARG A 130 -2.01 24.43 10.82
C ARG A 130 -1.58 25.47 9.79
N ALA A 131 -2.09 26.70 9.88
CA ALA A 131 -1.68 27.80 9.01
C ALA A 131 -0.23 28.25 9.29
N ALA A 132 0.31 27.99 10.49
CA ALA A 132 1.70 28.23 10.83
C ALA A 132 2.70 27.44 9.96
N TRP A 133 2.26 26.34 9.32
CA TRP A 133 3.09 25.53 8.43
C TRP A 133 3.06 25.99 6.97
N LEU A 134 2.17 26.92 6.60
CA LEU A 134 2.13 27.50 5.24
C LEU A 134 3.47 28.13 4.81
N PRO A 135 4.15 28.95 5.63
CA PRO A 135 5.45 29.49 5.24
C PRO A 135 6.51 28.40 5.06
N ALA A 136 6.50 27.35 5.89
CA ALA A 136 7.41 26.21 5.72
C ALA A 136 7.14 25.45 4.41
N ALA A 137 5.87 25.24 4.06
CA ALA A 137 5.48 24.64 2.78
C ALA A 137 5.90 25.50 1.59
N LEU A 138 5.75 26.83 1.70
CA LEU A 138 6.13 27.79 0.66
C LEU A 138 7.66 27.81 0.46
N VAL A 139 8.42 27.80 1.55
CA VAL A 139 9.90 27.74 1.53
C VAL A 139 10.38 26.43 0.90
N PHE A 140 9.76 25.30 1.28
CA PHE A 140 10.12 23.99 0.72
C PHE A 140 9.80 23.89 -0.78
N PHE A 141 8.66 24.45 -1.19
CA PHE A 141 8.27 24.54 -2.60
C PHE A 141 9.20 25.47 -3.38
N ALA A 142 9.55 26.64 -2.82
CA ALA A 142 10.49 27.57 -3.43
C ALA A 142 11.90 26.94 -3.56
N ALA A 143 12.35 26.19 -2.56
CA ALA A 143 13.63 25.46 -2.60
C ALA A 143 13.66 24.39 -3.71
N ALA A 144 12.55 23.71 -3.98
CA ALA A 144 12.44 22.76 -5.09
C ALA A 144 12.62 23.43 -6.47
N PHE A 145 12.23 24.70 -6.60
CA PHE A 145 12.39 25.48 -7.83
C PHE A 145 13.76 26.17 -7.94
N LEU A 146 14.35 26.55 -6.80
CA LEU A 146 15.65 27.21 -6.74
C LEU A 146 16.84 26.23 -6.71
N ALA A 147 16.58 24.94 -6.48
CA ALA A 147 17.59 23.90 -6.58
C ALA A 147 18.18 23.91 -8.01
N PRO A 148 19.49 24.13 -8.18
CA PRO A 148 20.10 24.17 -9.49
C PRO A 148 19.91 22.80 -10.14
N VAL A 149 19.14 22.77 -11.23
CA VAL A 149 19.06 21.61 -12.12
C VAL A 149 20.50 21.37 -12.59
N PRO A 150 21.11 20.19 -12.37
CA PRO A 150 22.35 19.86 -13.07
C PRO A 150 22.02 19.98 -14.55
N THR A 151 22.68 20.92 -15.24
CA THR A 151 22.44 21.21 -16.65
C THR A 151 22.56 19.92 -17.45
N GLY A 152 21.42 19.25 -17.67
CA GLY A 152 21.25 18.27 -18.72
C GLY A 152 21.39 19.03 -20.01
N HIS A 153 22.60 18.93 -20.57
CA HIS A 153 23.01 19.29 -21.92
C HIS A 153 21.82 19.67 -22.80
N GLY A 154 21.74 20.97 -23.06
CA GLY A 154 20.73 21.55 -23.93
C GLY A 154 20.72 20.87 -25.29
N ALA A 155 19.52 20.71 -25.82
CA ALA A 155 19.30 20.58 -27.24
C ALA A 155 20.02 21.75 -27.95
N GLY A 156 21.16 21.46 -28.58
CA GLY A 156 21.97 22.45 -29.28
C GLY A 156 23.18 21.81 -29.95
N GLY A 157 23.06 21.57 -31.25
CA GLY A 157 24.20 21.57 -32.18
C GLY A 157 25.31 20.53 -31.99
N GLY A 158 25.20 19.41 -32.69
CA GLY A 158 26.24 18.91 -33.60
C GLY A 158 27.70 18.80 -33.12
N THR A 159 27.96 18.54 -31.85
CA THR A 159 29.31 18.17 -31.39
C THR A 159 29.25 16.79 -30.76
N SER A 160 29.80 15.83 -31.49
CA SER A 160 29.99 14.43 -31.10
C SER A 160 30.83 14.36 -29.83
N THR A 161 30.14 14.42 -28.68
CA THR A 161 30.77 14.29 -27.38
C THR A 161 31.24 12.85 -27.24
N GLN A 162 32.54 12.63 -27.43
CA GLN A 162 33.15 11.31 -27.29
C GLN A 162 33.23 10.94 -25.81
N VAL A 163 32.78 9.74 -25.49
CA VAL A 163 32.86 9.14 -24.15
C VAL A 163 34.01 8.15 -24.16
N ARG A 164 34.99 8.38 -23.30
CA ARG A 164 36.09 7.46 -23.05
C ARG A 164 36.02 6.93 -21.62
N ILE A 165 35.81 5.64 -21.47
CA ILE A 165 35.75 4.97 -20.17
C ILE A 165 36.77 3.83 -20.20
N GLU A 166 37.83 3.96 -19.40
CA GLU A 166 38.93 3.00 -19.41
C GLU A 166 38.62 1.71 -18.65
N ASN A 167 37.68 1.76 -17.69
CA ASN A 167 37.20 0.59 -16.96
C ASN A 167 35.71 0.68 -16.69
N ALA A 168 34.93 -0.17 -17.37
CA ALA A 168 33.51 -0.31 -17.16
C ALA A 168 33.22 -1.56 -16.32
N GLU A 169 33.31 -1.43 -14.99
CA GLU A 169 33.14 -2.53 -14.04
C GLU A 169 31.80 -3.28 -14.21
N ALA A 170 30.75 -2.56 -14.63
CA ALA A 170 29.45 -3.14 -14.95
C ALA A 170 29.50 -4.14 -16.13
N LEU A 171 30.32 -3.87 -17.16
CA LEU A 171 30.48 -4.77 -18.31
C LEU A 171 31.30 -6.02 -17.93
N THR A 172 32.31 -5.86 -17.07
CA THR A 172 33.09 -6.99 -16.53
C THR A 172 32.23 -7.94 -15.69
N ARG A 173 31.19 -7.43 -15.02
CA ARG A 173 30.24 -8.25 -14.26
C ARG A 173 29.42 -9.18 -15.16
N ILE A 174 29.09 -8.75 -16.38
CA ILE A 174 28.33 -9.53 -17.37
C ILE A 174 29.17 -10.72 -17.86
N GLU A 175 30.49 -10.55 -18.02
CA GLU A 175 31.40 -11.65 -18.40
C GLU A 175 31.49 -12.76 -17.35
N ARG A 176 31.37 -12.42 -16.06
CA ARG A 176 31.37 -13.41 -14.99
C ARG A 176 30.09 -14.25 -14.99
N LEU A 177 28.97 -13.64 -15.38
CA LEU A 177 27.66 -14.28 -15.42
C LEU A 177 27.65 -15.51 -16.33
N ALA A 178 28.27 -15.44 -17.51
CA ALA A 178 28.36 -16.56 -18.45
C ALA A 178 29.17 -17.76 -17.90
N ARG A 179 30.14 -17.49 -17.01
CA ARG A 179 31.00 -18.54 -16.42
C ARG A 179 30.32 -19.29 -15.28
N GLU A 180 29.37 -18.65 -14.62
CA GLU A 180 28.62 -19.21 -13.49
C GLU A 180 27.36 -19.97 -13.95
N GLU A 181 26.95 -19.80 -15.21
CA GLU A 181 25.77 -20.45 -15.78
C GLU A 181 26.00 -21.95 -16.06
N ARG A 182 25.02 -22.77 -15.63
CA ARG A 182 25.08 -24.24 -15.74
C ARG A 182 24.41 -24.77 -17.01
N ASP A 183 23.40 -24.06 -17.51
CA ASP A 183 22.66 -24.45 -18.71
C ASP A 183 23.50 -24.18 -19.97
N PRO A 184 23.80 -25.20 -20.81
CA PRO A 184 24.61 -25.03 -22.02
C PRO A 184 23.99 -24.10 -23.06
N ALA A 185 22.66 -24.06 -23.18
CA ALA A 185 21.97 -23.19 -24.14
C ALA A 185 22.03 -21.72 -23.70
N ARG A 186 21.74 -21.46 -22.41
CA ARG A 186 21.82 -20.12 -21.82
C ARG A 186 23.26 -19.62 -21.73
N ARG A 187 24.21 -20.52 -21.46
CA ARG A 187 25.64 -20.21 -21.46
C ARG A 187 26.12 -19.75 -22.82
N HIS A 188 25.67 -20.36 -23.91
CA HIS A 188 26.00 -19.90 -25.26
C HIS A 188 25.49 -18.48 -25.53
N GLU A 189 24.23 -18.19 -25.20
CA GLU A 189 23.64 -16.85 -25.34
C GLU A 189 24.34 -15.81 -24.45
N LEU A 190 24.65 -16.15 -23.19
CA LEU A 190 25.41 -15.29 -22.27
C LEU A 190 26.86 -15.09 -22.72
N ASP A 191 27.49 -16.09 -23.35
CA ASP A 191 28.83 -15.98 -23.91
C ASP A 191 28.85 -15.02 -25.11
N GLU A 192 27.79 -14.98 -25.93
CA GLU A 192 27.63 -13.97 -26.99
C GLU A 192 27.47 -12.56 -26.40
N ILE A 193 26.60 -12.38 -25.40
CA ILE A 193 26.42 -11.09 -24.71
C ILE A 193 27.74 -10.65 -24.05
N ALA A 194 28.51 -11.57 -23.47
CA ALA A 194 29.82 -11.29 -22.89
C ALA A 194 30.89 -10.94 -23.94
N ARG A 195 30.76 -11.40 -25.19
CA ARG A 195 31.63 -10.95 -26.30
C ARG A 195 31.27 -9.53 -26.72
N GLU A 196 29.98 -9.24 -26.86
CA GLU A 196 29.48 -7.90 -27.20
C GLU A 196 29.85 -6.87 -26.11
N ALA A 197 29.77 -7.25 -24.83
CA ALA A 197 30.19 -6.40 -23.72
C ALA A 197 31.69 -6.07 -23.78
N ARG A 198 32.53 -7.03 -24.15
CA ARG A 198 33.99 -6.83 -24.34
C ARG A 198 34.28 -5.92 -25.53
N GLU A 199 33.54 -6.09 -26.61
CA GLU A 199 33.68 -5.24 -27.78
C GLU A 199 33.28 -3.80 -27.48
N LEU A 200 32.16 -3.60 -26.79
CA LEU A 200 31.70 -2.29 -26.33
C LEU A 200 32.71 -1.66 -25.37
N GLN A 201 33.30 -2.44 -24.44
CA GLN A 201 34.35 -1.94 -23.55
C GLN A 201 35.59 -1.44 -24.33
N ARG A 202 36.03 -2.17 -25.37
CA ARG A 202 37.15 -1.74 -26.20
C ARG A 202 36.83 -0.46 -26.97
N GLN A 203 35.63 -0.35 -27.50
CA GLN A 203 35.17 0.83 -28.23
C GLN A 203 35.05 2.06 -27.30
N LEU A 204 34.52 1.87 -26.09
CA LEU A 204 34.50 2.90 -25.04
C LEU A 204 35.91 3.31 -24.59
N ALA A 205 36.87 2.39 -24.55
CA ALA A 205 38.25 2.72 -24.21
C ALA A 205 38.96 3.52 -25.33
N GLN A 206 38.58 3.30 -26.59
CA GLN A 206 39.09 4.02 -27.76
C GLN A 206 38.43 5.40 -27.96
N GLY A 207 37.31 5.65 -27.28
CA GLY A 207 36.50 6.85 -27.44
C GLY A 207 35.41 6.64 -28.49
N MET A 208 34.16 6.55 -28.03
CA MET A 208 32.96 6.34 -28.86
C MET A 208 32.02 7.52 -28.70
N GLU A 209 31.18 7.82 -29.71
CA GLU A 209 30.15 8.85 -29.55
C GLU A 209 29.20 8.48 -28.41
N ARG A 210 28.91 9.44 -27.51
CA ARG A 210 28.01 9.24 -26.38
C ARG A 210 26.69 8.56 -26.78
N ARG A 211 26.08 9.00 -27.88
CA ARG A 211 24.79 8.49 -28.34
C ARG A 211 24.88 7.01 -28.74
N GLU A 212 25.92 6.64 -29.48
CA GLU A 212 26.16 5.25 -29.90
C GLU A 212 26.49 4.35 -28.69
N ALA A 213 27.23 4.88 -27.71
CA ALA A 213 27.52 4.19 -26.47
C ALA A 213 26.25 3.92 -25.63
N GLU A 214 25.36 4.91 -25.52
CA GLU A 214 24.07 4.77 -24.80
C GLU A 214 23.17 3.75 -25.50
N GLU A 215 23.07 3.80 -26.83
CA GLU A 215 22.27 2.86 -27.64
C GLU A 215 22.76 1.41 -27.50
N ARG A 216 24.08 1.18 -27.66
CA ARG A 216 24.65 -0.17 -27.52
C ARG A 216 24.53 -0.72 -26.09
N LEU A 217 24.62 0.15 -25.08
CA LEU A 217 24.43 -0.27 -23.70
C LEU A 217 22.97 -0.62 -23.41
N GLU A 218 22.01 0.10 -23.99
CA GLU A 218 20.58 -0.21 -23.89
C GLU A 218 20.22 -1.52 -24.61
N GLU A 219 20.75 -1.75 -25.81
CA GLU A 219 20.57 -2.99 -26.55
C GLU A 219 21.13 -4.20 -25.77
N LEU A 220 22.35 -4.06 -25.24
CA LEU A 220 23.00 -5.11 -24.46
C LEU A 220 22.24 -5.41 -23.16
N ARG A 221 21.71 -4.38 -22.51
CA ARG A 221 20.81 -4.54 -21.36
C ARG A 221 19.54 -5.28 -21.74
N HIS A 222 18.92 -4.92 -22.88
CA HIS A 222 17.68 -5.55 -23.32
C HIS A 222 17.88 -7.04 -23.65
N ARG A 223 18.98 -7.41 -24.33
CA ARG A 223 19.34 -8.81 -24.61
C ARG A 223 19.63 -9.60 -23.33
N LEU A 224 20.34 -8.99 -22.37
CA LEU A 224 20.58 -9.61 -21.06
C LEU A 224 19.27 -9.84 -20.29
N GLU A 225 18.37 -8.87 -20.28
CA GLU A 225 17.05 -9.00 -19.65
C GLU A 225 16.19 -10.07 -20.37
N ALA A 226 16.23 -10.14 -21.70
CA ALA A 226 15.51 -11.15 -22.46
C ALA A 226 16.01 -12.57 -22.17
N THR A 227 17.34 -12.75 -22.11
CA THR A 227 17.98 -14.04 -21.77
C THR A 227 17.66 -14.45 -20.32
N ARG A 228 17.59 -13.49 -19.41
CA ARG A 228 17.18 -13.72 -18.02
C ARG A 228 15.70 -14.06 -17.87
N ARG A 229 14.83 -13.51 -18.72
CA ARG A 229 13.36 -13.74 -18.69
C ARG A 229 12.93 -15.04 -19.38
N ARG A 230 13.74 -15.62 -20.27
CA ARG A 230 13.47 -16.94 -20.84
C ARG A 230 13.61 -18.00 -19.75
N GLN A 231 12.51 -18.69 -19.46
CA GLN A 231 12.50 -19.82 -18.53
C GLN A 231 13.34 -20.95 -19.11
N THR A 232 14.20 -21.56 -18.30
CA THR A 232 15.02 -22.69 -18.77
C THR A 232 14.15 -23.94 -18.95
N ALA A 233 14.62 -24.90 -19.75
CA ALA A 233 13.92 -26.18 -19.91
C ALA A 233 13.77 -26.92 -18.56
N ASP A 234 14.73 -26.72 -17.65
CA ASP A 234 14.76 -27.30 -16.31
C ASP A 234 13.72 -26.63 -15.40
N GLU A 235 13.62 -25.30 -15.43
CA GLU A 235 12.57 -24.55 -14.71
C GLU A 235 11.16 -24.91 -15.22
N GLN A 236 11.00 -25.18 -16.51
CA GLN A 236 9.73 -25.62 -17.07
C GLN A 236 9.39 -27.04 -16.58
N ARG A 237 10.34 -27.98 -16.64
CA ARG A 237 10.16 -29.34 -16.11
C ARG A 237 9.88 -29.36 -14.61
N ALA A 238 10.59 -28.55 -13.85
CA ALA A 238 10.38 -28.39 -12.40
C ALA A 238 8.98 -27.89 -12.07
N ARG A 239 8.50 -26.93 -12.85
CA ARG A 239 7.15 -26.40 -12.72
C ARG A 239 6.09 -27.43 -13.09
N ASP A 240 6.27 -28.16 -14.18
CA ASP A 240 5.34 -29.21 -14.60
C ASP A 240 5.27 -30.35 -13.56
N ALA A 241 6.41 -30.74 -12.99
CA ALA A 241 6.48 -31.72 -11.90
C ALA A 241 5.83 -31.20 -10.60
N ALA A 242 5.98 -29.91 -10.30
CA ALA A 242 5.30 -29.27 -9.17
C ALA A 242 3.78 -29.19 -9.39
N LEU A 243 3.32 -28.92 -10.62
CA LEU A 243 1.91 -28.92 -10.98
C LEU A 243 1.28 -30.32 -10.84
N GLU A 244 1.99 -31.36 -11.25
CA GLU A 244 1.56 -32.75 -11.06
C GLU A 244 1.42 -33.10 -9.57
N ALA A 245 2.38 -32.67 -8.74
CA ALA A 245 2.31 -32.88 -7.29
C ALA A 245 1.17 -32.10 -6.61
N LEU A 246 0.75 -30.97 -7.19
CA LEU A 246 -0.39 -30.17 -6.74
C LEU A 246 -1.73 -30.64 -7.33
N ALA A 247 -1.80 -31.73 -8.10
CA ALA A 247 -3.03 -32.17 -8.77
C ALA A 247 -4.23 -32.43 -7.82
N ARG A 248 -3.95 -32.71 -6.54
CA ARG A 248 -4.99 -32.89 -5.50
C ARG A 248 -5.47 -31.59 -4.87
N GLU A 249 -4.84 -30.46 -5.21
CA GLU A 249 -5.13 -29.11 -4.72
C GLU A 249 -5.35 -28.17 -5.92
N PRO A 250 -6.52 -28.21 -6.57
CA PRO A 250 -6.75 -27.59 -7.88
C PRO A 250 -6.62 -26.07 -7.88
N GLU A 251 -6.88 -25.41 -6.75
CA GLU A 251 -6.72 -23.96 -6.62
C GLU A 251 -5.23 -23.55 -6.57
N MET A 252 -4.40 -24.33 -5.87
CA MET A 252 -2.96 -24.12 -5.81
C MET A 252 -2.31 -24.44 -7.15
N GLN A 253 -2.76 -25.53 -7.79
CA GLN A 253 -2.30 -25.93 -9.11
C GLN A 253 -2.56 -24.83 -10.15
N ARG A 254 -3.79 -24.31 -10.23
CA ARG A 254 -4.14 -23.21 -11.15
C ARG A 254 -3.31 -21.96 -10.92
N ALA A 255 -3.13 -21.56 -9.66
CA ALA A 255 -2.31 -20.40 -9.34
C ALA A 255 -0.85 -20.59 -9.77
N LEU A 256 -0.30 -21.79 -9.56
CA LEU A 256 1.04 -22.12 -10.03
C LEU A 256 1.12 -22.16 -11.57
N GLU A 257 0.06 -22.61 -12.26
CA GLU A 257 -0.07 -22.65 -13.72
C GLU A 257 -0.22 -21.26 -14.35
N GLU A 258 -0.79 -20.30 -13.63
CA GLU A 258 -0.91 -18.90 -14.04
C GLU A 258 0.35 -18.07 -13.70
N ARG A 259 1.32 -18.64 -12.99
CA ARG A 259 2.49 -17.95 -12.41
C ARG A 259 2.11 -16.85 -11.42
N ASP A 260 0.93 -16.95 -10.84
CA ASP A 260 0.41 -15.98 -9.90
C ASP A 260 0.69 -16.46 -8.46
N LEU A 261 1.83 -16.02 -7.93
CA LEU A 261 2.24 -16.32 -6.56
C LEU A 261 1.30 -15.72 -5.50
N GLU A 262 0.60 -14.62 -5.83
CA GLU A 262 -0.36 -13.99 -4.94
C GLU A 262 -1.67 -14.79 -4.90
N SER A 263 -2.14 -15.30 -6.04
CA SER A 263 -3.23 -16.27 -6.09
C SER A 263 -2.87 -17.57 -5.37
N LEU A 264 -1.60 -18.01 -5.47
CA LEU A 264 -1.10 -19.18 -4.78
C LEU A 264 -1.16 -18.95 -3.27
N ASP A 265 -0.68 -17.81 -2.79
CA ASP A 265 -0.77 -17.43 -1.38
C ASP A 265 -2.23 -17.46 -0.92
N ARG A 266 -3.16 -16.79 -1.63
CA ARG A 266 -4.60 -16.81 -1.30
C ARG A 266 -5.20 -18.22 -1.27
N SER A 267 -4.75 -19.14 -2.12
CA SER A 267 -5.21 -20.53 -2.10
C SER A 267 -4.66 -21.30 -0.88
N VAL A 268 -3.43 -21.01 -0.47
CA VAL A 268 -2.82 -21.51 0.77
C VAL A 268 -3.58 -20.99 2.00
N GLU A 269 -3.98 -19.72 2.00
CA GLU A 269 -4.80 -19.15 3.08
C GLU A 269 -6.16 -19.85 3.19
N ARG A 270 -6.83 -20.06 2.05
CA ARG A 270 -8.09 -20.81 2.00
C ARG A 270 -7.93 -22.24 2.48
N ALA A 271 -6.83 -22.91 2.12
CA ALA A 271 -6.52 -24.24 2.60
C ALA A 271 -6.31 -24.25 4.12
N ALA A 272 -5.62 -23.26 4.69
CA ALA A 272 -5.45 -23.12 6.13
C ALA A 272 -6.79 -22.91 6.87
N ALA A 273 -7.76 -22.22 6.25
CA ALA A 273 -9.08 -21.96 6.82
C ALA A 273 -10.07 -23.15 6.72
N ARG A 274 -9.70 -24.27 6.10
CA ARG A 274 -10.57 -25.46 6.02
C ARG A 274 -10.85 -26.03 7.41
N ARG A 275 -12.05 -26.58 7.63
CA ARG A 275 -12.48 -27.11 8.93
C ARG A 275 -11.78 -28.42 9.30
N GLU A 276 -11.61 -29.32 8.34
CA GLU A 276 -11.07 -30.65 8.58
C GLU A 276 -9.53 -30.64 8.65
N ALA A 277 -8.95 -31.31 9.65
CA ALA A 277 -7.51 -31.41 9.80
C ALA A 277 -6.86 -32.16 8.64
N ALA A 278 -7.51 -33.23 8.16
CA ALA A 278 -7.06 -34.01 7.01
C ALA A 278 -6.92 -33.14 5.75
N ASP A 279 -7.85 -32.21 5.50
CA ASP A 279 -7.77 -31.29 4.36
C ASP A 279 -6.56 -30.37 4.42
N ARG A 280 -6.23 -29.89 5.62
CA ARG A 280 -5.11 -28.98 5.83
C ARG A 280 -3.77 -29.72 5.73
N GLU A 281 -3.71 -30.96 6.21
CA GLU A 281 -2.56 -31.84 6.07
C GLU A 281 -2.31 -32.23 4.61
N ARG A 282 -3.37 -32.57 3.86
CA ARG A 282 -3.29 -32.82 2.41
C ARG A 282 -2.67 -31.64 1.65
N ALA A 283 -3.06 -30.42 1.97
CA ALA A 283 -2.50 -29.22 1.36
C ALA A 283 -1.01 -29.01 1.69
N ARG A 284 -0.59 -29.31 2.93
CA ARG A 284 0.83 -29.28 3.32
C ARG A 284 1.65 -30.31 2.56
N ASP A 285 1.17 -31.55 2.50
CA ASP A 285 1.84 -32.62 1.79
C ASP A 285 1.94 -32.32 0.29
N ALA A 286 0.90 -31.72 -0.30
CA ALA A 286 0.93 -31.28 -1.69
C ALA A 286 2.04 -30.24 -1.94
N LEU A 287 2.15 -29.21 -1.09
CA LEU A 287 3.21 -28.19 -1.19
C LEU A 287 4.61 -28.79 -0.97
N ARG A 288 4.75 -29.71 -0.02
CA ARG A 288 6.02 -30.39 0.27
C ARG A 288 6.45 -31.29 -0.90
N ASN A 289 5.52 -32.05 -1.46
CA ASN A 289 5.76 -32.90 -2.61
C ASN A 289 6.08 -32.08 -3.86
N ALA A 290 5.40 -30.96 -4.07
CA ALA A 290 5.67 -30.03 -5.16
C ALA A 290 7.07 -29.40 -5.04
N ALA A 291 7.48 -29.02 -3.83
CA ALA A 291 8.83 -28.53 -3.60
C ALA A 291 9.89 -29.59 -3.86
N ALA A 292 9.65 -30.84 -3.43
CA ALA A 292 10.55 -31.96 -3.70
C ALA A 292 10.61 -32.32 -5.19
N ALA A 293 9.51 -32.16 -5.92
CA ALA A 293 9.46 -32.32 -7.38
C ALA A 293 10.27 -31.22 -8.09
N ALA A 294 10.04 -29.95 -7.74
CA ALA A 294 10.79 -28.82 -8.29
C ALA A 294 12.31 -28.95 -8.05
N ARG A 295 12.72 -29.38 -6.84
CA ARG A 295 14.12 -29.61 -6.51
C ARG A 295 14.76 -30.73 -7.33
N ARG A 296 14.03 -31.83 -7.58
CA ARG A 296 14.53 -32.95 -8.39
C ARG A 296 14.85 -32.53 -9.83
N GLU A 297 14.06 -31.60 -10.36
CA GLU A 297 14.24 -31.03 -11.70
C GLU A 297 15.20 -29.82 -11.72
N GLY A 298 15.76 -29.42 -10.58
CA GLY A 298 16.83 -28.41 -10.50
C GLY A 298 16.38 -26.98 -10.19
N ASP A 299 15.09 -26.71 -9.93
CA ASP A 299 14.60 -25.38 -9.55
C ASP A 299 14.53 -25.21 -8.02
N GLU A 300 15.67 -24.86 -7.43
CA GLU A 300 15.76 -24.56 -5.99
C GLU A 300 14.96 -23.31 -5.59
N GLY A 301 14.77 -22.35 -6.50
CA GLY A 301 14.03 -21.12 -6.22
C GLY A 301 12.54 -21.41 -6.00
N LEU A 302 11.94 -22.15 -6.92
CA LEU A 302 10.57 -22.62 -6.81
C LEU A 302 10.40 -23.55 -5.59
N ALA A 303 11.34 -24.47 -5.36
CA ALA A 303 11.29 -25.37 -4.21
C ALA A 303 11.27 -24.61 -2.87
N GLN A 304 12.14 -23.61 -2.70
CA GLN A 304 12.17 -22.79 -1.50
C GLN A 304 10.88 -21.97 -1.32
N SER A 305 10.36 -21.42 -2.42
CA SER A 305 9.11 -20.65 -2.45
C SER A 305 7.89 -21.49 -2.00
N LEU A 306 7.83 -22.76 -2.43
CA LEU A 306 6.79 -23.70 -2.02
C LEU A 306 6.94 -24.14 -0.55
N LEU A 307 8.17 -24.40 -0.09
CA LEU A 307 8.44 -24.72 1.32
C LEU A 307 8.12 -23.56 2.26
N GLN A 308 8.35 -22.31 1.85
CA GLN A 308 7.98 -21.14 2.64
C GLN A 308 6.47 -21.07 2.88
N ARG A 309 5.67 -21.41 1.87
CA ARG A 309 4.21 -21.46 1.93
C ARG A 309 3.70 -22.60 2.78
N GLU A 310 4.36 -23.76 2.72
CA GLU A 310 4.06 -24.89 3.60
C GLU A 310 4.26 -24.52 5.09
N ARG A 311 5.37 -23.84 5.43
CA ARG A 311 5.61 -23.33 6.79
C ARG A 311 4.63 -22.24 7.21
N LEU A 312 4.14 -21.42 6.26
CA LEU A 312 3.10 -20.44 6.55
C LEU A 312 1.79 -21.14 6.91
N LEU A 313 1.41 -22.17 6.15
CA LEU A 313 0.23 -22.99 6.39
C LEU A 313 0.32 -23.68 7.76
N GLU A 314 1.47 -24.27 8.09
CA GLU A 314 1.74 -24.88 9.42
C GLU A 314 1.54 -23.90 10.57
N ARG A 315 2.20 -22.73 10.53
CA ARG A 315 2.07 -21.72 11.59
C ARG A 315 0.63 -21.28 11.80
N ARG A 316 -0.16 -21.17 10.72
CA ARG A 316 -1.59 -20.83 10.83
C ARG A 316 -2.43 -21.95 11.43
N GLN A 317 -2.10 -23.22 11.14
CA GLN A 317 -2.75 -24.35 11.79
C GLN A 317 -2.49 -24.34 13.30
N GLU A 318 -1.25 -24.09 13.71
CA GLU A 318 -0.86 -24.01 15.13
C GLU A 318 -1.61 -22.88 15.84
N GLN A 319 -1.68 -21.70 15.23
CA GLN A 319 -2.44 -20.57 15.78
C GLN A 319 -3.94 -20.89 15.91
N ALA A 320 -4.54 -21.53 14.91
CA ALA A 320 -5.94 -21.94 14.96
C ALA A 320 -6.20 -23.05 15.99
N ALA A 321 -5.21 -23.88 16.30
CA ALA A 321 -5.30 -24.88 17.37
C ALA A 321 -5.20 -24.20 18.74
N LEU A 322 -4.23 -23.31 18.93
CA LEU A 322 -4.07 -22.52 20.16
C LEU A 322 -5.30 -21.65 20.46
N ALA A 323 -5.92 -21.04 19.44
CA ALA A 323 -7.15 -20.26 19.61
C ALA A 323 -8.33 -21.12 20.07
N ARG A 324 -8.41 -22.39 19.62
CA ARG A 324 -9.42 -23.35 20.07
C ARG A 324 -9.17 -23.79 21.51
N GLU A 325 -7.92 -24.10 21.84
CA GLU A 325 -7.51 -24.45 23.20
C GLU A 325 -7.81 -23.33 24.19
N LEU A 326 -7.52 -22.07 23.82
CA LEU A 326 -7.87 -20.90 24.62
C LEU A 326 -9.39 -20.75 24.80
N ALA A 327 -10.18 -20.98 23.75
CA ALA A 327 -11.64 -20.91 23.83
C ALA A 327 -12.23 -22.01 24.73
N GLU A 328 -11.63 -23.20 24.76
CA GLU A 328 -12.03 -24.29 25.66
C GLU A 328 -11.61 -24.03 27.11
N ALA A 329 -10.45 -23.40 27.33
CA ALA A 329 -9.92 -23.12 28.67
C ALA A 329 -10.63 -21.97 29.40
N LEU A 330 -11.29 -21.04 28.68
CA LEU A 330 -11.92 -19.85 29.25
C LEU A 330 -13.42 -19.75 28.94
N PRO A 331 -14.26 -20.69 29.44
CA PRO A 331 -15.70 -20.67 29.23
C PRO A 331 -16.38 -19.45 29.88
N GLU A 332 -15.78 -18.84 30.91
CA GLU A 332 -16.34 -17.68 31.62
C GLU A 332 -16.22 -16.36 30.84
N LEU A 333 -15.41 -16.31 29.77
CA LEU A 333 -15.31 -15.18 28.84
C LEU A 333 -16.30 -15.28 27.67
N GLU A 334 -17.34 -16.11 27.80
CA GLU A 334 -18.46 -16.36 26.86
C GLU A 334 -19.32 -15.11 26.51
N GLY A 335 -18.83 -13.89 26.69
CA GLY A 335 -19.35 -12.77 25.94
C GLY A 335 -19.22 -13.09 24.45
N GLN A 336 -20.33 -13.10 23.70
CA GLN A 336 -20.37 -13.38 22.25
C GLN A 336 -19.31 -12.62 21.42
N ARG A 337 -18.74 -11.53 21.94
CA ARG A 337 -17.68 -10.74 21.29
C ARG A 337 -16.29 -11.38 21.35
N VAL A 338 -15.92 -12.07 22.44
CA VAL A 338 -14.59 -12.69 22.61
C VAL A 338 -14.52 -14.00 21.83
N SER A 339 -15.55 -14.86 21.94
CA SER A 339 -15.69 -16.05 21.09
C SER A 339 -15.66 -15.68 19.59
N ARG A 340 -16.38 -14.63 19.17
CA ARG A 340 -16.32 -14.12 17.78
C ARG A 340 -14.98 -13.49 17.39
N ALA A 341 -14.17 -13.05 18.35
CA ALA A 341 -12.82 -12.53 18.09
C ALA A 341 -11.82 -13.67 17.95
N LEU A 342 -11.93 -14.71 18.77
CA LEU A 342 -11.13 -15.93 18.67
C LEU A 342 -11.45 -16.75 17.41
N ASP A 343 -12.74 -16.86 17.05
CA ASP A 343 -13.16 -17.46 15.78
C ASP A 343 -12.63 -16.68 14.57
N ARG A 344 -12.64 -15.35 14.64
CA ARG A 344 -12.04 -14.50 13.60
C ARG A 344 -10.53 -14.64 13.55
N LEU A 345 -9.85 -14.72 14.69
CA LEU A 345 -8.41 -14.94 14.74
C LEU A 345 -8.02 -16.31 14.18
N ALA A 346 -8.80 -17.35 14.51
CA ALA A 346 -8.62 -18.70 13.97
C ALA A 346 -8.90 -18.79 12.46
N ARG A 347 -9.77 -17.91 11.93
CA ARG A 347 -10.18 -17.91 10.52
C ARG A 347 -9.33 -16.99 9.64
N ASP A 348 -8.98 -15.81 10.15
CA ASP A 348 -8.39 -14.71 9.38
C ASP A 348 -6.91 -14.45 9.75
N GLY A 349 -6.40 -15.03 10.85
CA GLY A 349 -4.98 -14.94 11.22
C GLY A 349 -4.50 -13.50 11.42
N ASP A 350 -5.28 -12.67 12.12
CA ASP A 350 -4.98 -11.26 12.34
C ASP A 350 -3.68 -11.06 13.16
N GLY A 351 -2.92 -10.01 12.84
CA GLY A 351 -1.47 -9.89 12.94
C GLY A 351 -0.76 -10.01 14.31
N ASN A 352 -1.46 -10.31 15.39
CA ASN A 352 -0.83 -10.68 16.67
C ASN A 352 -0.74 -12.20 16.76
N GLN A 353 0.46 -12.74 16.53
CA GLN A 353 0.73 -14.17 16.64
C GLN A 353 0.40 -14.65 18.05
N LEU A 354 -0.63 -15.50 18.18
CA LEU A 354 -0.92 -16.18 19.43
C LEU A 354 0.24 -17.16 19.73
N THR A 355 0.95 -16.98 20.84
CA THR A 355 2.01 -17.90 21.28
C THR A 355 1.50 -18.82 22.37
N ARG A 356 2.11 -20.01 22.50
CA ARG A 356 1.77 -20.99 23.55
C ARG A 356 1.95 -20.39 24.95
N GLU A 357 3.03 -19.63 25.16
CA GLU A 357 3.29 -18.90 26.41
C GLU A 357 2.15 -17.94 26.79
N MET A 358 1.53 -17.29 25.80
CA MET A 358 0.44 -16.35 26.03
C MET A 358 -0.88 -17.06 26.36
N VAL A 359 -1.09 -18.27 25.82
CA VAL A 359 -2.23 -19.13 26.18
C VAL A 359 -2.05 -19.67 27.60
N ASP A 360 -0.86 -20.15 27.94
CA ASP A 360 -0.55 -20.67 29.27
C ASP A 360 -0.70 -19.58 30.34
N ALA A 361 -0.21 -18.36 30.08
CA ALA A 361 -0.35 -17.21 30.98
C ALA A 361 -1.79 -16.71 31.19
N MET A 362 -2.74 -17.09 30.32
CA MET A 362 -4.17 -16.76 30.48
C MET A 362 -4.95 -17.88 31.18
N ARG A 363 -4.34 -19.05 31.36
CA ARG A 363 -4.95 -20.23 32.01
C ARG A 363 -4.68 -20.25 33.51
N ASP A 364 -3.54 -19.72 33.94
CA ASP A 364 -3.16 -19.48 35.34
C ASP A 364 -3.78 -18.18 35.87
#